data_AF-A0A1Y2LGX4-F1
#
_entry.id   AF-A0A1Y2LGX4-F1
#
_cell.length_a   1.000
_cell.length_b   1.000
_cell.length_c   1.000
_cell.angle_alpha   90.00
_cell.angle_beta   90.00
_cell.angle_gamma   90.00
#
_symmetry.space_group_name_H-M   'P 1'
#
loop_
_entity.id
_entity.type
_entity.pdbx_description
1 polymer ?
#
loop_
_entity_poly.entity_id
_entity_poly.type
_entity_poly.pdbx_seq_one_letter_code
_entity_poly.pdbx_strand_id
1 'polypeptide(L)'
;MAYLDTTVRRSLERAQLADTYERIDWAVQEGEDLNGASIDVVRQKFQAWILTDVDAEGWRYGGSRHHACIMVEQADLNHLLEYAASTEEERKELIDPRVWLVSARDGGDDDDECEPCTRIDIRSLMPRAYNLLKRPGWLSIYGSTRP
;
A
#
# COMPACT_ATOMS: atom_id res chain seq x y z
N MET A 1 0.85 -10.61 10.86
CA MET A 1 1.65 -9.38 10.96
C MET A 1 3.16 -9.59 10.95
N ALA A 2 3.74 -10.43 11.84
CA ALA A 2 5.21 -10.57 11.94
C ALA A 2 5.97 -10.86 10.62
N TYR A 3 5.38 -11.65 9.71
CA TYR A 3 5.97 -11.92 8.39
C TYR A 3 6.02 -10.67 7.49
N LEU A 4 4.93 -9.90 7.44
CA LEU A 4 4.84 -8.65 6.69
C LEU A 4 5.85 -7.64 7.22
N ASP A 5 5.90 -7.44 8.54
CA ASP A 5 6.84 -6.54 9.20
C ASP A 5 8.30 -6.90 8.87
N THR A 6 8.65 -8.18 8.99
CA THR A 6 10.00 -8.67 8.67
C THR A 6 10.34 -8.47 7.19
N THR A 7 9.38 -8.71 6.30
CA THR A 7 9.56 -8.59 4.85
C THR A 7 9.70 -7.13 4.42
N VAL A 8 8.85 -6.25 4.95
CA VAL A 8 8.86 -4.80 4.75
C VAL A 8 10.19 -4.23 5.24
N ARG A 9 10.60 -4.57 6.47
CA ARG A 9 11.86 -4.13 7.05
C ARG A 9 13.05 -4.55 6.19
N ARG A 10 13.14 -5.82 5.80
CA ARG A 10 14.23 -6.33 4.95
C ARG A 10 14.24 -5.68 3.57
N SER A 11 13.07 -5.39 3.00
CA SER A 11 12.95 -4.70 1.71
C SER A 11 13.46 -3.26 1.80
N LEU A 12 13.10 -2.54 2.87
CA LEU A 12 13.58 -1.18 3.14
C LEU A 12 15.08 -1.14 3.43
N GLU A 13 15.61 -2.09 4.20
CA GLU A 13 17.05 -2.22 4.44
C GLU A 13 17.83 -2.40 3.13
N ARG A 14 17.36 -3.29 2.24
CA ARG A 14 17.96 -3.49 0.91
C ARG A 14 17.88 -2.25 0.04
N ALA A 15 16.80 -1.48 0.17
CA ALA A 15 16.60 -0.23 -0.56
C ALA A 15 17.33 0.99 0.06
N GLN A 16 18.06 0.81 1.17
CA GLN A 16 18.71 1.89 1.93
C GLN A 16 17.71 2.92 2.50
N LEU A 17 16.54 2.45 2.93
CA LEU A 17 15.44 3.26 3.49
C LEU A 17 15.00 2.74 4.88
N ALA A 18 15.93 2.15 5.64
CA ALA A 18 15.62 1.51 6.93
C ALA A 18 15.05 2.49 7.97
N ASP A 19 15.48 3.75 7.93
CA ASP A 19 14.99 4.87 8.76
C ASP A 19 13.49 5.15 8.57
N THR A 20 12.96 4.77 7.40
CA THR A 20 11.55 4.96 7.09
C THR A 20 10.66 3.98 7.85
N TYR A 21 11.19 2.84 8.28
CA TYR A 21 10.40 1.79 8.95
C TYR A 21 9.70 2.30 10.21
N GLU A 22 10.38 3.11 11.03
CA GLU A 22 9.80 3.68 12.26
C GLU A 22 8.63 4.63 11.99
N ARG A 23 8.48 5.10 10.75
CA ARG A 23 7.42 6.01 10.32
C ARG A 23 6.27 5.29 9.62
N ILE A 24 6.40 3.98 9.41
CA ILE A 24 5.35 3.16 8.81
C ILE A 24 4.44 2.68 9.95
N ASP A 25 3.21 3.17 9.93
CA ASP A 25 2.14 2.74 10.81
C ASP A 25 1.15 1.91 9.99
N TRP A 26 1.04 0.62 10.29
CA TRP A 26 0.16 -0.31 9.60
C TRP A 26 -1.18 -0.40 10.32
N ALA A 27 -2.23 0.17 9.74
CA ALA A 27 -3.60 -0.12 10.14
C ALA A 27 -4.13 -1.30 9.31
N VAL A 28 -4.45 -2.41 9.96
CA VAL A 28 -5.10 -3.56 9.31
C VAL A 28 -6.60 -3.48 9.56
N GLN A 29 -7.38 -3.53 8.49
CA GLN A 29 -8.83 -3.57 8.55
C GLN A 29 -9.30 -4.97 8.14
N GLU A 30 -10.08 -5.60 9.01
CA GLU A 30 -10.72 -6.89 8.77
C GLU A 30 -12.23 -6.74 8.98
N GLY A 31 -13.04 -7.32 8.11
CA GLY A 31 -14.50 -7.22 8.19
C GLY A 31 -15.20 -8.21 7.27
N GLU A 32 -16.37 -8.70 7.68
CA GLU A 32 -17.18 -9.62 6.87
C GLU A 32 -17.65 -8.96 5.57
N ASP A 33 -17.80 -7.64 5.57
CA ASP A 33 -18.15 -6.78 4.45
C ASP A 33 -17.04 -6.64 3.40
N LEU A 34 -15.82 -7.09 3.70
CA LEU A 34 -14.71 -7.19 2.75
C LEU A 34 -14.61 -8.57 2.10
N ASN A 35 -15.37 -9.56 2.59
CA ASN A 35 -15.30 -10.92 2.05
C ASN A 35 -15.91 -10.97 0.64
N GLY A 36 -15.09 -11.28 -0.36
CA GLY A 36 -15.49 -11.27 -1.77
C GLY A 36 -15.80 -9.86 -2.32
N ALA A 37 -15.40 -8.80 -1.60
CA ALA A 37 -15.54 -7.43 -2.09
C ALA A 37 -14.70 -7.20 -3.35
N SER A 38 -15.24 -6.43 -4.29
CA SER A 38 -14.45 -5.97 -5.44
C SER A 38 -13.45 -4.91 -5.02
N ILE A 39 -12.42 -4.69 -5.85
CA ILE A 39 -11.44 -3.62 -5.65
C ILE A 39 -12.13 -2.26 -5.51
N ASP A 40 -13.18 -1.99 -6.27
CA ASP A 40 -13.94 -0.74 -6.18
C ASP A 40 -14.62 -0.56 -4.81
N VAL A 41 -15.18 -1.64 -4.24
CA VAL A 41 -15.78 -1.60 -2.90
C VAL A 41 -14.71 -1.35 -1.83
N VAL A 42 -13.55 -2.00 -1.96
CA VAL A 42 -12.41 -1.77 -1.07
C VAL A 42 -11.93 -0.31 -1.17
N ARG A 43 -11.84 0.24 -2.38
CA ARG A 43 -11.49 1.65 -2.60
C ARG A 43 -12.50 2.60 -1.96
N GLN A 44 -13.80 2.39 -2.17
CA GLN A 44 -14.84 3.23 -1.57
C GLN A 44 -14.79 3.20 -0.04
N LYS A 45 -14.57 2.03 0.55
CA LYS A 45 -14.39 1.88 2.00
C LYS A 45 -13.13 2.59 2.48
N PHE A 46 -12.04 2.47 1.74
CA PHE A 46 -10.80 3.17 2.04
C PHE A 46 -10.98 4.69 2.00
N GLN A 47 -11.66 5.23 0.98
CA GLN A 47 -12.03 6.64 0.88
C GLN A 47 -12.92 7.08 2.05
N ALA A 48 -13.90 6.27 2.43
CA ALA A 48 -14.75 6.57 3.59
C ALA A 48 -13.95 6.58 4.90
N TRP A 49 -13.06 5.59 5.10
CA TRP A 49 -12.19 5.51 6.28
C TRP A 49 -11.31 6.75 6.42
N ILE A 50 -10.67 7.12 5.33
CA ILE A 50 -9.92 8.36 5.16
C ILE A 50 -10.72 9.60 5.63
N LEU A 51 -11.99 9.70 5.25
CA LEU A 51 -12.83 10.85 5.58
C LEU A 51 -13.26 10.84 7.05
N THR A 52 -13.25 9.67 7.69
CA THR A 52 -13.58 9.50 9.12
C THR A 52 -12.39 9.63 10.06
N ASP A 53 -11.20 9.21 9.64
CA ASP A 53 -9.97 9.25 10.46
C ASP A 53 -9.37 10.66 10.55
N VAL A 54 -9.66 11.49 9.55
CA VAL A 54 -9.04 12.79 9.41
C VAL A 54 -10.08 13.87 9.70
N ASP A 55 -9.88 14.63 10.79
CA ASP A 55 -10.57 15.92 10.96
C ASP A 55 -10.47 16.68 9.63
N ALA A 56 -11.56 17.26 9.14
CA ALA A 56 -11.71 17.73 7.74
C ALA A 56 -10.58 18.65 7.21
N GLU A 57 -9.75 19.22 8.07
CA GLU A 57 -8.56 20.01 7.73
C GLU A 57 -7.27 19.20 7.53
N GLY A 58 -7.13 18.04 8.18
CA GLY A 58 -5.93 17.19 8.13
C GLY A 58 -5.74 16.44 6.82
N TRP A 59 -6.79 16.27 6.01
CA TRP A 59 -6.71 15.51 4.75
C TRP A 59 -5.94 16.29 3.68
N ARG A 60 -6.05 17.64 3.70
CA ARG A 60 -5.25 18.51 2.84
C ARG A 60 -3.75 18.46 3.16
N TYR A 61 -3.40 18.05 4.38
CA TYR A 61 -2.04 17.75 4.83
C TYR A 61 -1.80 16.25 5.02
N GLY A 62 -2.71 15.43 4.49
CA GLY A 62 -2.82 14.02 4.79
C GLY A 62 -1.52 13.33 4.44
N GLY A 63 -0.85 12.79 5.46
CA GLY A 63 0.38 12.05 5.25
C GLY A 63 0.19 10.91 4.26
N SER A 64 1.29 10.43 3.70
CA SER A 64 1.39 9.34 2.73
C SER A 64 0.42 8.15 2.89
N ARG A 65 -0.02 7.85 4.11
CA ARG A 65 -0.98 6.78 4.47
C ARG A 65 -2.39 6.95 3.91
N HIS A 66 -2.75 8.17 3.52
CA HIS A 66 -4.07 8.55 3.04
C HIS A 66 -4.22 8.40 1.50
N HIS A 67 -3.18 7.93 0.83
CA HIS A 67 -3.12 7.93 -0.63
C HIS A 67 -3.35 6.57 -1.27
N ALA A 68 -2.97 5.49 -0.59
CA ALA A 68 -3.18 4.14 -1.08
C ALA A 68 -3.33 3.17 0.09
N CYS A 69 -4.08 2.09 -0.13
CA CYS A 69 -4.14 0.95 0.77
C CYS A 69 -3.65 -0.32 0.05
N ILE A 70 -3.31 -1.33 0.84
CA ILE A 70 -2.89 -2.63 0.34
C ILE A 70 -4.03 -3.60 0.57
N MET A 71 -4.54 -4.16 -0.52
CA MET A 71 -5.57 -5.19 -0.51
C MET A 71 -4.91 -6.54 -0.79
N VAL A 72 -5.30 -7.56 -0.03
CA VAL A 72 -4.80 -8.92 -0.21
C VAL A 72 -6.01 -9.83 -0.37
N GLU A 73 -6.07 -10.57 -1.47
CA GLU A 73 -7.11 -11.58 -1.65
C GLU A 73 -6.84 -12.78 -0.76
N GLN A 74 -7.89 -13.48 -0.31
CA GLN A 74 -7.72 -14.64 0.58
C GLN A 74 -6.82 -15.74 -0.03
N ALA A 75 -6.92 -15.97 -1.34
CA ALA A 75 -6.07 -16.93 -2.04
C ALA A 75 -4.59 -16.51 -2.01
N ASP A 76 -4.31 -15.22 -2.24
CA ASP A 76 -2.96 -14.66 -2.17
C ASP A 76 -2.43 -14.66 -0.72
N LEU A 77 -3.30 -14.43 0.27
CA LEU A 77 -2.95 -14.52 1.69
C LEU A 77 -2.58 -15.96 2.07
N ASN A 78 -3.38 -16.94 1.67
CA ASN A 78 -3.08 -18.35 1.93
C ASN A 78 -1.74 -18.75 1.28
N HIS A 79 -1.53 -18.36 0.03
CA HIS A 79 -0.27 -18.60 -0.66
C HIS A 79 0.92 -17.90 0.01
N LEU A 80 0.72 -16.69 0.54
CA LEU A 80 1.73 -15.98 1.32
C LEU A 80 2.05 -16.69 2.64
N LEU A 81 1.04 -17.26 3.31
CA LEU A 81 1.23 -18.05 4.53
C LEU A 81 1.98 -19.36 4.25
N GLU A 82 1.65 -20.03 3.14
CA GLU A 82 2.40 -21.19 2.65
C GLU A 82 3.86 -20.80 2.36
N TYR A 83 4.08 -19.76 1.56
CA TYR A 83 5.41 -19.24 1.25
C TYR A 83 6.21 -18.87 2.50
N ALA A 84 5.55 -18.27 3.51
CA ALA A 84 6.18 -17.91 4.78
C ALA A 84 6.61 -19.15 5.58
N ALA A 85 5.81 -20.22 5.53
CA ALA A 85 6.10 -21.49 6.20
C ALA A 85 7.14 -22.35 5.47
N SER A 86 7.33 -22.15 4.16
CA SER A 86 8.28 -22.89 3.33
C SER A 86 9.74 -22.59 3.63
N THR A 87 10.59 -23.60 3.39
CA THR A 87 12.07 -23.51 3.38
C THR A 87 12.58 -22.68 2.19
N GLU A 88 13.86 -22.32 2.19
CA GLU A 88 14.45 -21.57 1.08
C GLU A 88 14.46 -22.36 -0.23
N GLU A 89 14.64 -23.69 -0.15
CA GLU A 89 14.57 -24.61 -1.29
C GLU A 89 13.16 -24.64 -1.89
N GLU A 90 12.14 -24.84 -1.06
CA GLU A 90 10.74 -24.88 -1.49
C GLU A 90 10.30 -23.53 -2.09
N ARG A 91 10.74 -22.41 -1.52
CA ARG A 91 10.44 -21.07 -2.05
C ARG A 91 10.95 -20.80 -3.45
N LYS A 92 11.96 -21.53 -3.94
CA LYS A 92 12.45 -21.37 -5.32
C LYS A 92 11.44 -21.90 -6.34
N GLU A 93 10.55 -22.80 -5.93
CA GLU A 93 9.52 -23.41 -6.77
C GLU A 93 8.18 -22.67 -6.65
N LEU A 94 8.00 -21.88 -5.59
CA LEU A 94 6.80 -21.08 -5.37
C LEU A 94 6.82 -19.77 -6.16
N ILE A 95 5.63 -19.37 -6.63
CA ILE A 95 5.43 -18.05 -7.22
C ILE A 95 5.51 -17.00 -6.11
N ASP A 96 5.98 -15.80 -6.43
CA ASP A 96 5.95 -14.72 -5.45
C ASP A 96 4.53 -14.36 -5.04
N PRO A 97 4.27 -14.20 -3.73
CA PRO A 97 2.99 -13.69 -3.29
C PRO A 97 2.81 -12.24 -3.77
N ARG A 98 1.61 -11.97 -4.26
CA ARG A 98 1.21 -10.68 -4.83
C ARG A 98 0.17 -10.02 -3.96
N VAL A 99 0.16 -8.69 -4.01
CA VAL A 99 -0.83 -7.85 -3.34
C VAL A 99 -1.33 -6.80 -4.31
N TRP A 100 -2.49 -6.25 -4.03
CA TRP A 100 -3.05 -5.13 -4.77
C TRP A 100 -2.73 -3.84 -4.03
N LEU A 101 -2.14 -2.88 -4.74
CA LEU A 101 -2.02 -1.52 -4.27
C LEU A 101 -3.20 -0.72 -4.83
N VAL A 102 -4.07 -0.22 -3.97
CA VAL A 102 -5.32 0.45 -4.35
C VAL A 102 -5.20 1.94 -4.00
N SER A 103 -5.35 2.80 -4.99
CA SER A 103 -5.28 4.26 -4.82
C SER A 103 -6.58 4.81 -4.23
N ALA A 104 -6.48 5.83 -3.36
CA ALA A 104 -7.63 6.59 -2.88
C ALA A 104 -8.25 7.49 -3.95
N ARG A 105 -7.47 7.92 -4.95
CA ARG A 105 -7.94 8.82 -6.00
C ARG A 105 -8.58 8.02 -7.14
N ASP A 106 -9.67 8.55 -7.65
CA ASP A 106 -10.16 8.15 -8.97
C ASP A 106 -9.11 8.58 -9.99
N GLY A 107 -8.72 7.67 -10.90
CA GLY A 107 -7.89 8.04 -12.04
C GLY A 107 -8.67 9.09 -12.83
N GLY A 108 -8.34 10.36 -12.63
CA GLY A 108 -9.06 11.47 -13.24
C GLY A 108 -8.84 11.50 -14.74
N ASP A 109 -9.74 12.18 -15.46
CA ASP A 109 -9.69 12.32 -16.93
C ASP A 109 -8.38 12.97 -17.46
N ASP A 110 -7.59 13.60 -16.58
CA ASP A 110 -6.30 14.26 -16.89
C ASP A 110 -5.06 13.45 -16.44
N ASP A 111 -5.23 12.34 -15.71
CA ASP A 111 -4.11 11.50 -15.22
C ASP A 111 -3.95 10.28 -16.15
N ASP A 112 -3.34 10.50 -17.31
CA ASP A 112 -3.20 9.55 -18.44
C ASP A 112 -2.63 8.15 -18.13
N GLU A 113 -2.19 7.79 -16.92
CA GLU A 113 -1.55 6.48 -16.66
C GLU A 113 -1.71 5.87 -15.26
N CYS A 114 -2.42 6.49 -14.30
CA CYS A 114 -2.53 5.91 -12.96
C CYS A 114 -3.74 4.97 -12.85
N GLU A 115 -3.53 3.68 -13.12
CA GLU A 115 -4.53 2.65 -12.82
C GLU A 115 -4.97 2.75 -11.35
N PRO A 116 -6.29 2.71 -11.05
CA PRO A 116 -6.80 2.86 -9.69
C PRO A 116 -6.33 1.75 -8.74
N CYS A 117 -5.84 0.66 -9.30
CA CYS A 117 -5.23 -0.43 -8.59
C CYS A 117 -4.12 -1.06 -9.43
N THR A 118 -3.05 -1.52 -8.79
CA THR A 118 -1.98 -2.26 -9.47
C THR A 118 -1.61 -3.47 -8.64
N ARG A 119 -1.52 -4.64 -9.27
CA ARG A 119 -1.02 -5.86 -8.63
C ARG A 119 0.51 -5.86 -8.64
N ILE A 120 1.11 -6.04 -7.48
CA ILE A 120 2.56 -5.98 -7.30
C ILE A 120 3.05 -7.13 -6.42
N ASP A 121 4.28 -7.61 -6.69
CA ASP A 121 4.92 -8.61 -5.85
C ASP A 121 5.28 -8.00 -4.49
N ILE A 122 5.10 -8.75 -3.40
CA ILE A 122 5.31 -8.23 -2.04
C ILE A 122 6.72 -7.67 -1.83
N ARG A 123 7.72 -8.24 -2.52
CA ARG A 123 9.11 -7.80 -2.45
C ARG A 123 9.29 -6.38 -2.99
N SER A 124 8.45 -5.99 -3.95
CA SER A 124 8.44 -4.67 -4.59
C SER A 124 7.47 -3.68 -3.93
N LEU A 125 6.71 -4.12 -2.92
CA LEU A 125 5.69 -3.33 -2.23
C LEU A 125 6.26 -2.02 -1.69
N MET A 126 7.33 -2.09 -0.88
CA MET A 126 7.87 -0.89 -0.25
C MET A 126 8.55 0.07 -1.23
N PRO A 127 9.43 -0.36 -2.15
CA PRO A 127 9.97 0.54 -3.15
C PRO A 127 8.90 1.19 -4.04
N ARG A 128 7.84 0.46 -4.41
CA ARG A 128 6.76 1.00 -5.27
C ARG A 128 5.81 1.91 -4.51
N ALA A 129 5.33 1.50 -3.34
CA ALA A 129 4.54 2.35 -2.47
C ALA A 129 5.29 3.66 -2.22
N TYR A 130 6.58 3.59 -1.91
CA TYR A 130 7.39 4.77 -1.68
C TYR A 130 7.68 5.61 -2.95
N ASN A 131 7.88 4.99 -4.10
CA ASN A 131 7.99 5.72 -5.37
C ASN A 131 6.71 6.46 -5.72
N LEU A 132 5.54 5.89 -5.42
CA LEU A 132 4.25 6.57 -5.56
C LEU A 132 4.16 7.77 -4.62
N LEU A 133 4.76 7.70 -3.42
CA LEU A 133 4.87 8.83 -2.50
C LEU A 133 5.88 9.90 -2.93
N LYS A 134 6.87 9.56 -3.77
CA LYS A 134 7.98 10.45 -4.18
C LYS A 134 7.78 11.16 -5.52
N ARG A 135 6.87 10.73 -6.39
CA ARG A 135 6.75 11.30 -7.75
C ARG A 135 6.38 12.80 -7.69
N PRO A 136 7.04 13.68 -8.48
CA PRO A 136 6.90 15.13 -8.40
C PRO A 136 5.53 15.71 -8.79
N GLY A 137 4.60 14.89 -9.31
CA GLY A 137 3.18 15.30 -9.42
C GLY A 137 2.46 15.36 -8.07
N TRP A 138 3.02 14.78 -7.01
CA TRP A 138 2.39 14.65 -5.68
C TRP A 138 3.12 15.48 -4.59
N LEU A 139 4.31 16.02 -4.90
CA LEU A 139 5.11 16.90 -4.03
C LEU A 139 4.78 18.41 -4.17
N SER A 140 3.69 18.80 -4.86
CA SER A 140 3.33 20.22 -5.06
C SER A 140 2.87 20.98 -3.80
N ILE A 141 3.05 20.44 -2.58
CA ILE A 141 2.70 21.11 -1.31
C ILE A 141 3.94 21.47 -0.47
N TYR A 142 5.14 21.47 -1.06
CA TYR A 142 6.26 22.25 -0.52
C TYR A 142 6.59 23.41 -1.48
N GLY A 143 5.62 24.32 -1.64
CA GLY A 143 5.76 25.43 -2.56
C GLY A 143 4.75 26.57 -2.40
N SER A 144 4.44 27.02 -1.18
CA SER A 144 3.86 28.36 -0.99
C SER A 144 4.11 28.92 0.41
N THR A 145 5.37 29.20 0.71
CA THR A 145 5.69 30.45 1.42
C THR A 145 6.51 31.29 0.45
N ARG A 146 5.80 32.12 -0.32
CA ARG A 146 6.29 33.39 -0.86
C ARG A 146 5.46 34.50 -0.20
N PRO A 147 5.95 35.74 -0.09
CA PRO A 147 7.28 36.26 -0.39
C PRO A 147 8.18 36.39 0.85
#